data_AF-A0A920DTQ5-F1
#
_entry.id   AF-A0A920DTQ5-F1
#
_cell.length_a   1.000
_cell.length_b   1.000
_cell.length_c   1.000
_cell.angle_alpha   90.00
_cell.angle_beta   90.00
_cell.angle_gamma   90.00
#
_symmetry.space_group_name_H-M   'P 1'
#
loop_
_entity.id
_entity.type
_entity.pdbx_description
1 polymer ?
#
loop_
_entity_poly.entity_id
_entity_poly.type
_entity_poly.pdbx_seq_one_letter_code
_entity_poly.pdbx_strand_id
1 'polypeptide(L)'
;MELGLYGSYHYNEQWYMSGSMRYIGERDAIRLDELNYFGEAQKLDPVLDVNTKLHFAYNEQIGFYIESLNLLNQDFVLWRQVPVLGRQINFGAKYRF
;
A
#
# COMPACT_ATOMS: atom_id res chain seq x y z
N MET A 1 14.47 9.35 2.18
CA MET A 1 13.81 10.06 1.05
C MET A 1 12.67 9.18 0.55
N GLU A 2 11.50 9.74 0.24
CA GLU A 2 10.36 9.00 -0.32
C GLU A 2 9.98 9.61 -1.67
N LEU A 3 9.73 8.76 -2.66
CA LEU A 3 9.24 9.14 -3.99
C LEU A 3 7.96 8.36 -4.27
N GLY A 4 6.85 9.07 -4.51
CA GLY A 4 5.57 8.46 -4.81
C GLY A 4 5.09 8.84 -6.21
N LEU A 5 4.72 7.84 -7.00
CA LEU A 5 4.00 7.99 -8.26
C LEU A 5 2.59 7.43 -8.09
N TYR A 6 1.59 8.23 -8.46
CA TYR A 6 0.19 7.86 -8.35
C TYR A 6 -0.47 8.10 -9.70
N GLY A 7 -1.27 7.13 -10.15
CA GLY A 7 -1.95 7.20 -11.43
C GLY A 7 -3.36 6.65 -11.32
N SER A 8 -4.28 7.26 -12.04
CA SER A 8 -5.65 6.76 -12.17
C SER A 8 -6.14 6.92 -13.60
N TYR A 9 -6.90 5.94 -14.07
CA TYR A 9 -7.44 5.89 -15.41
C TYR A 9 -8.91 5.46 -15.35
N HIS A 10 -9.77 6.25 -15.99
CA HIS A 10 -11.17 5.92 -16.21
C HIS A 10 -11.32 5.53 -17.68
N TYR A 11 -11.66 4.27 -17.94
CA TYR A 11 -11.89 3.81 -19.31
C TYR A 11 -13.30 4.19 -19.78
N ASN A 12 -14.29 3.94 -18.94
CA ASN A 12 -15.69 4.31 -19.12
C ASN A 12 -16.36 4.43 -17.74
N GLU A 13 -17.68 4.57 -17.72
CA GLU A 13 -18.46 4.65 -16.47
C GLU A 13 -18.39 3.36 -15.62
N GLN A 14 -18.02 2.23 -16.23
CA GLN A 14 -17.93 0.93 -15.56
C GLN A 14 -16.55 0.68 -14.97
N TRP A 15 -15.47 1.05 -15.67
CA TRP A 15 -14.12 0.64 -15.34
C TRP A 15 -13.28 1.80 -14.84
N TYR A 16 -12.87 1.71 -13.57
CA TYR A 16 -11.94 2.64 -12.96
C TYR A 16 -10.72 1.92 -12.40
N MET A 17 -9.54 2.35 -12.83
CA MET A 17 -8.26 1.75 -12.46
C MET A 17 -7.41 2.79 -11.76
N SER A 18 -6.70 2.38 -10.72
CA SER A 18 -5.70 3.22 -10.07
C SER A 18 -4.52 2.38 -9.61
N GLY A 19 -3.37 3.03 -9.51
CA GLY A 19 -2.15 2.41 -9.04
C GLY A 19 -1.25 3.42 -8.34
N SER A 20 -0.42 2.92 -7.44
CA SER A 20 0.61 3.70 -6.77
C SER A 20 1.91 2.92 -6.76
N MET A 21 3.02 3.62 -6.98
CA MET A 21 4.37 3.11 -6.79
C MET A 21 5.09 4.06 -5.84
N ARG A 22 5.58 3.55 -4.72
CA ARG A 22 6.29 4.32 -3.71
C ARG A 22 7.66 3.72 -3.49
N TYR A 23 8.69 4.49 -3.77
CA TYR A 23 10.06 4.16 -3.40
C TYR A 23 10.40 4.85 -2.08
N ILE A 24 10.76 4.06 -1.08
CA ILE A 24 11.22 4.54 0.21
C ILE A 24 12.69 4.21 0.32
N GLY A 25 13.54 5.23 0.30
CA GLY A 25 14.99 5.05 0.41
C GLY A 25 15.42 4.55 1.80
N GLU A 26 16.72 4.25 1.88
CA GLU A 26 17.39 3.91 3.14
C GLU A 26 17.14 4.96 4.22
N ARG A 27 16.92 4.48 5.44
CA ARG A 27 16.63 5.31 6.61
C ARG A 27 17.03 4.59 7.88
N ASP A 28 17.37 5.35 8.90
CA ASP A 28 17.56 4.82 10.24
C ASP A 28 16.23 4.92 11.01
N ALA A 29 15.84 3.82 11.64
CA ALA A 29 14.70 3.77 12.54
C ALA A 29 15.19 3.48 13.96
N ILE A 30 14.70 4.25 14.94
CA ILE A 30 14.98 3.96 16.35
C ILE A 30 14.07 2.82 16.76
N ARG A 31 14.67 1.68 17.10
CA ARG A 31 13.92 0.57 17.69
C ARG A 31 13.89 0.75 19.21
N LEU A 32 12.70 1.03 19.74
CA LEU A 32 12.44 0.97 21.17
C LEU A 32 12.08 -0.49 21.51
N ASP A 33 12.97 -1.19 22.19
CA ASP A 33 12.66 -2.48 22.83
C ASP A 33 12.18 -2.20 24.26
N GLU A 34 11.16 -2.91 24.73
CA GLU A 34 10.57 -2.70 26.08
C GLU A 34 11.57 -2.87 27.24
N LEU A 35 12.73 -3.49 26.97
CA LEU A 35 13.81 -3.76 27.93
C LEU A 35 15.03 -2.84 27.77
N ASN A 36 15.09 -2.02 26.71
CA ASN A 36 16.26 -1.19 26.39
C ASN A 36 15.84 0.27 26.16
N TYR A 37 16.03 1.12 27.17
CA TYR A 37 15.71 2.56 27.13
C TYR A 37 16.65 3.38 26.22
N PHE A 38 17.78 2.80 25.82
CA PHE A 38 18.65 3.36 24.78
C PHE A 38 18.25 2.74 23.45
N GLY A 39 17.47 3.46 22.65
CA GLY A 39 17.02 2.97 21.36
C GLY A 39 18.21 2.72 20.42
N GLU A 40 18.31 1.52 19.88
CA GLU A 40 19.29 1.20 18.84
C GLU A 40 18.81 1.73 17.49
N ALA A 41 19.69 2.41 16.77
CA ALA A 41 19.42 2.84 15.40
C ALA A 41 19.54 1.62 14.47
N GLN A 42 18.39 1.12 14.01
CA GLN A 42 18.32 0.07 13.01
C GLN A 42 18.28 0.71 11.62
N LYS A 43 19.27 0.39 10.79
CA LYS A 43 19.24 0.77 9.37
C LYS A 43 18.20 -0.08 8.64
N LEU A 44 17.26 0.59 7.97
CA LEU A 44 16.25 -0.03 7.12
C LEU A 44 16.67 0.09 5.65
N ASP A 45 16.59 -1.05 4.96
CA ASP A 45 16.85 -1.16 3.53
C ASP A 45 15.82 -0.38 2.70
N PRO A 46 16.17 0.02 1.46
CA PRO A 46 15.23 0.70 0.59
C PRO A 46 14.13 -0.27 0.13
N VAL A 47 12.93 0.27 -0.08
CA VAL A 47 11.71 -0.49 -0.37
C VAL A 47 11.04 0.10 -1.60
N LEU A 48 10.53 -0.77 -2.47
CA LEU A 48 9.65 -0.40 -3.56
C LEU A 48 8.26 -1.01 -3.32
N ASP A 49 7.32 -0.17 -2.92
CA ASP A 49 5.94 -0.58 -2.70
C ASP A 49 5.09 -0.29 -3.95
N VAL A 50 4.39 -1.30 -4.43
CA VAL A 50 3.53 -1.20 -5.63
C VAL A 50 2.14 -1.70 -5.30
N ASN A 51 1.15 -0.83 -5.46
CA ASN A 51 -0.25 -1.12 -5.18
C ASN A 51 -1.12 -0.84 -6.40
N THR A 52 -2.18 -1.62 -6.58
CA THR A 52 -3.16 -1.44 -7.64
C THR A 52 -4.57 -1.59 -7.11
N LYS A 53 -5.51 -0.91 -7.74
CA LYS A 53 -6.93 -1.00 -7.41
C LYS A 53 -7.77 -0.85 -8.67
N LEU A 54 -8.68 -1.79 -8.84
CA LEU A 54 -9.60 -1.88 -9.96
C LEU A 54 -11.02 -1.86 -9.42
N HIS A 55 -11.85 -1.01 -10.02
CA HIS A 55 -13.25 -0.85 -9.73
C HIS A 55 -14.06 -1.18 -10.99
N PHE A 56 -15.13 -1.92 -10.79
CA PHE A 56 -16.09 -2.27 -11.82
C PHE A 56 -17.51 -1.91 -11.36
N ALA A 57 -18.16 -0.94 -11.99
CA ALA A 57 -19.56 -0.64 -11.77
C ALA A 57 -20.42 -1.53 -12.68
N TYR A 58 -21.23 -2.39 -12.07
CA TYR A 58 -22.19 -3.23 -12.80
C TYR A 58 -23.41 -2.40 -13.23
N ASN A 59 -23.88 -1.52 -12.34
CA ASN A 59 -24.90 -0.51 -12.60
C ASN A 59 -24.72 0.67 -11.63
N GLU A 60 -25.66 1.63 -11.64
CA GLU A 60 -25.59 2.82 -10.78
C GLU A 60 -25.63 2.50 -9.27
N GLN A 61 -26.14 1.33 -8.89
CA GLN A 61 -26.32 0.90 -7.51
C GLN A 61 -25.27 -0.12 -7.06
N ILE A 62 -24.77 -0.99 -7.94
CA ILE A 62 -23.90 -2.13 -7.62
C ILE A 62 -22.55 -1.94 -8.28
N GLY A 63 -21.50 -1.97 -7.46
CA GLY A 63 -20.11 -2.00 -7.93
C GLY A 63 -19.28 -3.06 -7.23
N PHE A 64 -18.18 -3.44 -7.85
CA PHE A 64 -17.19 -4.37 -7.35
C PHE A 64 -15.83 -3.67 -7.32
N TYR A 65 -14.95 -4.16 -6.46
CA TYR A 65 -13.56 -3.74 -6.45
C TYR A 65 -12.64 -4.91 -6.13
N ILE A 66 -11.43 -4.81 -6.67
CA ILE A 66 -10.28 -5.62 -6.29
C ILE A 66 -9.10 -4.68 -6.07
N GLU A 67 -8.36 -4.89 -4.99
CA GLU A 67 -7.23 -4.11 -4.55
C GLU A 67 -6.09 -5.07 -4.24
N SER A 68 -4.92 -4.80 -4.78
CA SER A 68 -3.70 -5.56 -4.50
C SER A 68 -2.68 -4.62 -3.89
N LEU A 69 -2.24 -4.94 -2.69
CA LEU A 69 -1.29 -4.16 -1.91
C LEU A 69 0.04 -4.91 -1.86
N ASN A 70 1.15 -4.15 -1.88
CA ASN A 70 2.50 -4.67 -1.81
C ASN A 70 2.73 -5.82 -2.81
N LEU A 71 2.50 -5.56 -4.10
CA LEU A 71 2.57 -6.57 -5.16
C LEU A 71 3.93 -7.27 -5.23
N LEU A 72 5.00 -6.54 -4.88
CA LEU A 72 6.36 -7.07 -4.83
C LEU A 72 6.64 -7.95 -3.60
N ASN A 73 5.67 -8.11 -2.69
CA ASN A 73 5.73 -8.98 -1.53
C ASN A 73 6.96 -8.69 -0.65
N GLN A 74 7.22 -7.42 -0.39
CA GLN A 74 8.34 -6.98 0.44
C GLN A 74 7.86 -6.77 1.88
N ASP A 75 8.52 -7.36 2.85
CA ASP A 75 8.25 -7.07 4.26
C ASP A 75 9.07 -5.85 4.67
N PHE A 76 8.41 -4.80 5.16
CA PHE A 76 9.12 -3.59 5.59
C PHE A 76 8.38 -2.85 6.69
N VAL A 77 9.14 -2.01 7.39
CA VAL A 77 8.66 -1.27 8.56
C VAL A 77 8.52 0.21 8.21
N LEU A 78 7.32 0.76 8.40
CA LEU A 78 7.10 2.20 8.29
C LEU A 78 7.65 2.94 9.53
N TRP A 79 7.80 4.26 9.44
CA TRP A 79 8.42 5.13 10.46
C TRP A 79 7.92 4.94 11.91
N ARG A 80 6.71 4.41 12.12
CA ARG A 80 6.13 4.14 13.46
C ARG A 80 6.26 2.69 13.91
N GLN A 81 7.26 1.96 13.40
CA GLN A 81 7.40 0.53 13.65
C GLN A 81 6.16 -0.30 13.22
N VAL A 82 5.35 0.22 12.30
CA VAL A 82 4.18 -0.48 11.76
C VAL A 82 4.68 -1.39 10.64
N PRO A 83 4.66 -2.72 10.82
CA PRO A 83 5.08 -3.64 9.77
C PRO A 83 4.02 -3.68 8.68
N VAL A 84 4.46 -3.50 7.43
CA VAL A 84 3.69 -3.87 6.26
C VAL A 84 4.08 -5.31 5.93
N LEU A 85 3.15 -6.23 6.18
CA LEU A 85 3.33 -7.66 6.01
C LEU A 85 2.84 -8.09 4.64
N GLY A 86 3.72 -8.70 3.84
CA GLY A 86 3.44 -9.46 2.63
C GLY A 86 2.55 -8.78 1.59
N ARG A 87 2.31 -9.50 0.51
CA ARG A 87 1.30 -9.13 -0.49
C ARG A 87 -0.09 -9.38 0.08
N GLN A 88 -0.99 -8.40 -0.07
CA GLN A 88 -2.38 -8.52 0.33
C GLN A 88 -3.30 -8.30 -0.86
N ILE A 89 -4.38 -9.07 -0.93
CA ILE A 89 -5.39 -8.93 -1.98
C ILE A 89 -6.74 -8.80 -1.31
N ASN A 90 -7.40 -7.66 -1.52
CA ASN A 90 -8.72 -7.35 -1.00
C ASN A 90 -9.70 -7.29 -2.17
N PHE A 91 -10.90 -7.84 -2.01
CA PHE A 91 -11.97 -7.68 -2.99
C PHE A 91 -13.30 -7.53 -2.28
N GLY A 92 -14.28 -6.91 -2.94
CA GLY A 92 -15.60 -6.73 -2.37
C GLY A 92 -16.60 -6.14 -3.35
N ALA A 93 -17.85 -6.09 -2.91
CA ALA A 93 -18.94 -5.41 -3.60
C ALA A 93 -19.41 -4.22 -2.77
N LYS A 94 -19.99 -3.23 -3.45
CA LYS A 94 -20.61 -2.05 -2.86
C LYS A 94 -21.99 -1.88 -3.42
N TYR A 95 -22.94 -1.56 -2.55
CA TYR A 95 -24.30 -1.20 -2.92
C TYR A 95 -24.56 0.26 -2.52
N ARG A 96 -25.13 1.05 -3.43
CA ARG A 96 -25.53 2.45 -3.24
C ARG A 96 -27.05 2.54 -3.43
N PHE A 97 -27.72 3.16 -2.48
CA PHE A 97 -29.16 3.44 -2.47
C PHE A 97 -29.45 4.89 -2.86
#